data_AF-A0A0G3GQI2-F1
#
_entry.id   AF-A0A0G3GQI2-F1
#
_cell.length_a   1.000
_cell.length_b   1.000
_cell.length_c   1.000
_cell.angle_alpha   90.00
_cell.angle_beta   90.00
_cell.angle_gamma   90.00
#
_symmetry.space_group_name_H-M   'P 1'
#
loop_
_entity.id
_entity.type
_entity.pdbx_description
1 polymer ?
#
loop_
_entity_poly.entity_id
_entity_poly.type
_entity_poly.pdbx_seq_one_letter_code
_entity_poly.pdbx_strand_id
1 'polypeptide(L)'
;MLIEQAFFSLPEVLHGTGYQSQSYESGLVSALTLSLLQVLNGRNVPNPIGCLQSERLYRLDGLYQQGGAPRYLRADLFADVNRLFVANKRLSQYGWRHHLWLECKFLRGQAGEDGSRHAGNKSPATGAILADLLRLSLLIPETANKTQSSRYFLHVYDADPKFYLTFRGRPWCKSLVTVGEQEIHVSNLETEPAAVKRLIGDLPGLDVKLKVTNFHAGPLHVQHRPVYWCWLTRIDKVEAKLGEHNATIDADRKITQSANGLAEIAAFIAARLAILPESPDTQPPRPDEQEEAQAEEAAAEIEE
;
A
#
# COMPACT_ATOMS: atom_id res chain seq x y z
N MET A 1 -16.81 1.62 4.55
CA MET A 1 -15.67 2.55 4.65
C MET A 1 -15.25 2.96 3.22
N LEU A 2 -14.59 4.10 3.01
CA LEU A 2 -14.46 4.71 1.67
C LEU A 2 -13.70 3.83 0.67
N ILE A 3 -12.53 3.32 1.07
CA ILE A 3 -11.70 2.45 0.23
C ILE A 3 -12.40 1.13 -0.05
N GLU A 4 -13.05 0.54 0.95
CA GLU A 4 -13.79 -0.71 0.80
C GLU A 4 -14.97 -0.56 -0.18
N GLN A 5 -15.65 0.59 -0.19
CA GLN A 5 -16.69 0.85 -1.19
C GLN A 5 -16.11 1.00 -2.59
N ALA A 6 -15.01 1.75 -2.74
CA ALA A 6 -14.30 1.89 -4.01
C ALA A 6 -13.75 0.55 -4.52
N PHE A 7 -13.33 -0.33 -3.61
CA PHE A 7 -12.87 -1.67 -3.93
C PHE A 7 -13.98 -2.55 -4.50
N PHE A 8 -15.20 -2.50 -3.96
CA PHE A 8 -16.30 -3.33 -4.46
C PHE A 8 -16.81 -2.88 -5.83
N SER A 9 -16.60 -1.63 -6.25
CA SER A 9 -16.85 -1.18 -7.63
C SER A 9 -15.71 -1.50 -8.59
N LEU A 10 -14.53 -1.88 -8.09
CA LEU A 10 -13.33 -2.06 -8.91
C LEU A 10 -13.50 -3.09 -10.06
N PRO A 11 -14.13 -4.27 -9.87
CA PRO A 11 -14.33 -5.21 -10.97
C PRO A 11 -15.12 -4.60 -12.14
N GLU A 12 -16.13 -3.77 -11.85
CA GLU A 12 -16.90 -3.07 -12.88
C GLU A 12 -16.01 -2.09 -13.64
N VAL A 13 -15.19 -1.31 -12.92
CA VAL A 13 -14.27 -0.34 -13.54
C VAL A 13 -13.23 -1.06 -14.41
N LEU A 14 -12.61 -2.14 -13.92
CA LEU A 14 -11.61 -2.91 -14.66
C LEU A 14 -12.16 -3.58 -15.92
N HIS A 15 -13.46 -3.84 -16.00
CA HIS A 15 -14.09 -4.42 -17.18
C HIS A 15 -14.77 -3.39 -18.09
N GLY A 16 -15.27 -2.28 -17.54
CA GLY A 16 -16.02 -1.25 -18.27
C GLY A 16 -15.15 -0.17 -18.94
N THR A 17 -13.95 0.11 -18.41
CA THR A 17 -13.10 1.23 -18.87
C THR A 17 -12.10 0.88 -19.96
N GLY A 18 -12.15 -0.33 -20.51
CA GLY A 18 -11.13 -0.79 -21.46
C GLY A 18 -9.75 -1.03 -20.82
N TYR A 19 -9.66 -1.10 -19.48
CA TYR A 19 -8.42 -1.38 -18.73
C TYR A 19 -7.66 -2.61 -19.26
N GLN A 20 -8.34 -3.58 -19.85
CA GLN A 20 -7.73 -4.72 -20.53
C GLN A 20 -6.59 -4.30 -21.48
N SER A 21 -6.75 -3.17 -22.18
CA SER A 21 -5.72 -2.59 -23.07
C SER A 21 -4.52 -1.96 -22.34
N GLN A 22 -4.71 -1.53 -21.09
CA GLN A 22 -3.75 -0.79 -20.27
C GLN A 22 -3.32 -1.56 -19.02
N SER A 23 -3.38 -2.91 -19.06
CA SER A 23 -3.30 -3.85 -17.92
C SER A 23 -2.03 -3.76 -17.02
N TYR A 24 -1.51 -2.60 -16.66
CA TYR A 24 -0.34 -2.36 -15.83
C TYR A 24 -0.76 -1.90 -14.44
N GLU A 25 0.16 -1.99 -13.48
CA GLU A 25 -0.08 -1.60 -12.08
C GLU A 25 -0.54 -0.13 -11.93
N SER A 26 0.03 0.79 -12.71
CA SER A 26 -0.39 2.20 -12.74
C SER A 26 -1.84 2.38 -13.21
N GLY A 27 -2.32 1.52 -14.12
CA GLY A 27 -3.71 1.50 -14.55
C GLY A 27 -4.65 1.00 -13.45
N LEU A 28 -4.19 0.05 -12.62
CA LEU A 28 -4.94 -0.43 -11.46
C LEU A 28 -5.09 0.67 -10.40
N VAL A 29 -4.00 1.41 -10.12
CA VAL A 29 -4.05 2.59 -9.23
C VAL A 29 -5.05 3.61 -9.78
N SER A 30 -4.98 3.90 -11.08
CA SER A 30 -5.91 4.83 -11.75
C SER A 30 -7.38 4.38 -11.64
N ALA A 31 -7.65 3.08 -11.83
CA ALA A 31 -8.98 2.51 -11.71
C ALA A 31 -9.54 2.61 -10.28
N LEU A 32 -8.68 2.37 -9.27
CA LEU A 32 -9.07 2.55 -7.88
C LEU A 32 -9.29 4.02 -7.54
N THR A 33 -8.41 4.92 -8.00
CA THR A 33 -8.56 6.38 -7.82
C THR A 33 -9.88 6.87 -8.41
N LEU A 34 -10.24 6.41 -9.62
CA LEU A 34 -11.54 6.72 -10.23
C LEU A 34 -12.72 6.22 -9.38
N SER A 35 -12.64 4.97 -8.90
CA SER A 35 -13.65 4.39 -8.01
C SER A 35 -13.81 5.21 -6.73
N LEU A 36 -12.70 5.63 -6.12
CA LEU A 36 -12.69 6.45 -4.93
C LEU A 36 -13.25 7.85 -5.20
N LEU A 37 -12.92 8.44 -6.35
CA LEU A 37 -13.46 9.72 -6.80
C LEU A 37 -14.99 9.65 -6.95
N GLN A 38 -15.52 8.56 -7.51
CA GLN A 38 -16.98 8.33 -7.58
C GLN A 38 -17.62 8.23 -6.19
N VAL A 39 -16.97 7.51 -5.27
CA VAL A 39 -17.39 7.36 -3.86
C VAL A 39 -17.41 8.71 -3.12
N LEU A 40 -16.45 9.60 -3.40
CA LEU A 40 -16.39 10.96 -2.86
C LEU A 40 -17.43 11.88 -3.51
N ASN A 41 -17.57 11.84 -4.84
CA ASN A 41 -18.61 12.59 -5.55
C ASN A 41 -20.02 12.22 -5.07
N GLY A 42 -20.31 10.93 -4.91
CA GLY A 42 -21.59 10.45 -4.39
C GLY A 42 -21.89 10.89 -2.94
N ARG A 43 -20.90 11.45 -2.24
CA ARG A 43 -21.04 12.06 -0.90
C ARG A 43 -21.09 13.59 -0.93
N ASN A 44 -21.13 14.20 -2.12
CA ASN A 44 -21.10 15.64 -2.31
C ASN A 44 -19.88 16.32 -1.65
N VAL A 45 -18.72 15.68 -1.75
CA VAL A 45 -17.45 16.24 -1.24
C VAL A 45 -17.02 17.40 -2.13
N PRO A 46 -16.83 18.62 -1.59
CA PRO A 46 -16.28 19.73 -2.36
C PRO A 46 -14.84 19.41 -2.80
N ASN A 47 -14.54 19.60 -4.09
CA ASN A 47 -13.24 19.29 -4.70
C ASN A 47 -12.68 17.90 -4.29
N PRO A 48 -13.33 16.81 -4.73
CA PRO A 48 -12.96 15.46 -4.29
C PRO A 48 -11.62 15.00 -4.85
N ILE A 49 -11.16 15.56 -5.97
CA ILE A 49 -9.82 15.28 -6.51
C ILE A 49 -8.72 15.84 -5.60
N GLY A 50 -8.95 16.99 -4.96
CA GLY A 50 -8.03 17.57 -3.97
C GLY A 50 -7.90 16.77 -2.67
N CYS A 51 -8.62 15.65 -2.52
CA CYS A 51 -8.40 14.68 -1.45
C CYS A 51 -7.39 13.60 -1.85
N LEU A 52 -7.04 13.45 -3.13
CA LEU A 52 -6.32 12.30 -3.67
C LEU A 52 -4.93 12.73 -4.17
N GLN A 53 -3.91 11.96 -3.82
CA GLN A 53 -2.55 12.19 -4.29
C GLN A 53 -1.90 10.85 -4.67
N SER A 54 -1.54 10.70 -5.94
CA SER A 54 -0.71 9.59 -6.39
C SER A 54 0.76 9.79 -6.00
N GLU A 55 1.49 8.70 -5.83
CA GLU A 55 2.95 8.72 -5.61
C GLU A 55 3.38 9.58 -4.41
N ARG A 56 2.62 9.52 -3.31
CA ARG A 56 2.89 10.33 -2.10
C ARG A 56 4.14 9.84 -1.39
N LEU A 57 5.12 10.73 -1.19
CA LEU A 57 6.28 10.45 -0.36
C LEU A 57 5.87 10.04 1.07
N TYR A 58 6.46 8.95 1.56
CA TYR A 58 6.35 8.56 2.97
C TYR A 58 7.00 9.62 3.88
N ARG A 59 8.12 10.21 3.46
CA ARG A 59 8.76 11.34 4.13
C ARG A 59 9.14 12.40 3.11
N LEU A 60 8.72 13.64 3.34
CA LEU A 60 8.93 14.75 2.40
C LEU A 60 10.41 15.04 2.15
N ASP A 61 11.23 14.94 3.21
CA ASP A 61 12.68 15.14 3.15
C ASP A 61 13.45 13.89 2.72
N GLY A 62 12.78 12.74 2.60
CA GLY A 62 13.41 11.44 2.37
C GLY A 62 14.34 10.97 3.50
N LEU A 63 14.41 11.68 4.63
CA LEU A 63 15.35 11.38 5.71
C LEU A 63 14.72 10.43 6.72
N TYR A 64 15.25 9.22 6.79
CA TYR A 64 14.85 8.24 7.80
C TYR A 64 15.76 8.26 9.03
N GLN A 65 17.00 8.74 8.88
CA GLN A 65 17.99 8.90 9.94
C GLN A 65 18.66 10.26 9.80
N GLN A 66 18.94 10.93 10.93
CA GLN A 66 19.68 12.19 10.91
C GLN A 66 21.08 11.97 10.33
N GLY A 67 21.46 12.79 9.33
CA GLY A 67 22.72 12.67 8.61
C GLY A 67 22.81 11.49 7.63
N GLY A 68 21.73 10.73 7.45
CA GLY A 68 21.65 9.65 6.46
C GLY A 68 21.42 10.16 5.04
N ALA A 69 21.64 9.29 4.05
CA ALA A 69 21.30 9.59 2.66
C ALA A 69 19.77 9.63 2.45
N PRO A 70 19.22 10.64 1.75
CA PRO A 70 17.79 10.70 1.44
C PRO A 70 17.31 9.48 0.64
N ARG A 71 16.12 8.99 0.98
CA ARG A 71 15.44 7.87 0.33
C ARG A 71 14.00 8.26 0.03
N TYR A 72 13.69 8.54 -1.23
CA TYR A 72 12.38 9.03 -1.66
C TYR A 72 11.39 7.88 -1.95
N LEU A 73 11.03 7.15 -0.91
CA LEU A 73 10.02 6.09 -1.00
C LEU A 73 8.62 6.70 -1.03
N ARG A 74 7.77 6.19 -1.93
CA ARG A 74 6.42 6.70 -2.19
C ARG A 74 5.38 5.60 -2.00
N ALA A 75 4.19 5.97 -1.57
CA ALA A 75 3.00 5.13 -1.64
C ALA A 75 2.27 5.42 -2.95
N ASP A 76 1.73 4.38 -3.58
CA ASP A 76 1.04 4.50 -4.88
C ASP A 76 -0.14 5.48 -4.82
N LEU A 77 -0.91 5.46 -3.72
CA LEU A 77 -2.02 6.37 -3.50
C LEU A 77 -2.11 6.80 -2.03
N PHE A 78 -2.30 8.10 -1.83
CA PHE A 78 -2.67 8.71 -0.57
C PHE A 78 -4.01 9.43 -0.72
N ALA A 79 -4.85 9.34 0.31
CA ALA A 79 -6.05 10.16 0.39
C ALA A 79 -6.18 10.85 1.75
N ASP A 80 -6.32 12.18 1.73
CA ASP A 80 -6.68 13.00 2.88
C ASP A 80 -8.20 13.20 2.92
N VAL A 81 -8.84 12.42 3.79
CA VAL A 81 -10.29 12.45 4.03
C VAL A 81 -10.65 13.21 5.30
N ASN A 82 -9.71 13.93 5.91
CA ASN A 82 -10.00 14.84 7.03
C ASN A 82 -10.99 15.94 6.62
N ARG A 83 -10.89 16.39 5.38
CA ARG A 83 -11.72 17.44 4.76
C ARG A 83 -13.21 17.10 4.69
N LEU A 84 -13.58 15.85 4.96
CA LEU A 84 -14.97 15.41 4.98
C LEU A 84 -15.70 15.81 6.27
N PHE A 85 -14.99 16.11 7.35
CA PHE A 85 -15.56 16.48 8.65
C PHE A 85 -16.61 15.50 9.22
N VAL A 86 -16.59 14.23 8.79
CA VAL A 86 -17.51 13.19 9.27
C VAL A 86 -16.94 12.36 10.43
N ALA A 87 -15.65 12.50 10.71
CA ALA A 87 -14.92 11.65 11.65
C ALA A 87 -15.49 11.75 13.07
N ASN A 88 -15.71 10.60 13.71
CA ASN A 88 -16.19 10.54 15.10
C ASN A 88 -15.78 9.23 15.77
N LYS A 89 -15.95 9.15 17.10
CA LYS A 89 -15.57 7.97 17.91
C LYS A 89 -16.30 6.69 17.50
N ARG A 90 -17.51 6.77 16.93
CA ARG A 90 -18.25 5.60 16.45
C ARG A 90 -17.66 5.10 15.14
N LEU A 91 -17.41 5.99 14.18
CA LEU A 91 -16.75 5.65 12.91
C LEU A 91 -15.35 5.05 13.12
N SER A 92 -14.60 5.49 14.13
CA SER A 92 -13.28 4.92 14.40
C SER A 92 -13.32 3.42 14.73
N GLN A 93 -14.46 2.89 15.23
CA GLN A 93 -14.65 1.46 15.51
C GLN A 93 -14.75 0.62 14.22
N TYR A 94 -15.08 1.26 13.09
CA TYR A 94 -15.12 0.63 11.78
C TYR A 94 -13.80 0.80 11.00
N GLY A 95 -12.74 1.25 11.66
CA GLY A 95 -11.44 1.47 11.02
C GLY A 95 -11.26 2.85 10.37
N TRP A 96 -12.17 3.82 10.60
CA TRP A 96 -12.03 5.16 10.04
C TRP A 96 -10.80 5.89 10.56
N ARG A 97 -10.05 6.48 9.62
CA ARG A 97 -8.87 7.34 9.83
C ARG A 97 -8.90 8.49 8.82
N HIS A 98 -8.07 9.50 9.07
CA HIS A 98 -8.04 10.73 8.27
C HIS A 98 -7.15 10.60 7.04
N HIS A 99 -6.06 9.84 7.17
CA HIS A 99 -5.10 9.62 6.10
C HIS A 99 -5.18 8.16 5.65
N LEU A 100 -5.44 7.93 4.37
CA LEU A 100 -5.54 6.59 3.80
C LEU A 100 -4.29 6.38 2.93
N TRP A 101 -3.43 5.44 3.32
CA TRP A 101 -2.23 5.08 2.57
C TRP A 101 -2.44 3.75 1.87
N LEU A 102 -2.08 3.69 0.59
CA LEU A 102 -2.35 2.54 -0.24
C LEU A 102 -1.18 2.17 -1.15
N GLU A 103 -0.91 0.86 -1.21
CA GLU A 103 -0.03 0.24 -2.19
C GLU A 103 -0.84 -0.75 -3.03
N CYS A 104 -0.46 -0.89 -4.29
CA CYS A 104 -1.08 -1.73 -5.29
C CYS A 104 -0.09 -2.77 -5.81
N LYS A 105 -0.56 -4.00 -6.04
CA LYS A 105 0.19 -5.02 -6.78
C LYS A 105 -0.67 -5.68 -7.82
N PHE A 106 -0.22 -5.68 -9.08
CA PHE A 106 -0.89 -6.45 -10.13
C PHE A 106 -0.07 -7.63 -10.63
N LEU A 107 -0.57 -8.85 -10.41
CA LEU A 107 0.08 -10.09 -10.81
C LEU A 107 -0.64 -10.70 -12.02
N ARG A 108 0.04 -10.76 -13.16
CA ARG A 108 -0.57 -11.16 -14.44
C ARG A 108 0.37 -11.93 -15.35
N GLY A 109 -0.20 -12.57 -16.37
CA GLY A 109 0.50 -13.16 -17.52
C GLY A 109 1.26 -14.46 -17.22
N GLN A 110 1.44 -14.82 -15.96
CA GLN A 110 2.18 -16.03 -15.59
C GLN A 110 1.28 -17.28 -15.53
N ALA A 111 -0.04 -17.10 -15.50
CA ALA A 111 -0.99 -18.21 -15.42
C ALA A 111 -1.33 -18.85 -16.78
N GLY A 112 -0.76 -18.36 -17.88
CA GLY A 112 -1.12 -18.78 -19.25
C GLY A 112 -2.46 -18.22 -19.70
N GLU A 113 -2.79 -18.42 -20.99
CA GLU A 113 -4.01 -17.87 -21.61
C GLU A 113 -5.31 -18.39 -20.99
N ASP A 114 -5.29 -19.65 -20.55
CA ASP A 114 -6.41 -20.34 -19.90
C ASP A 114 -6.39 -20.20 -18.37
N GLY A 115 -5.39 -19.52 -17.81
CA GLY A 115 -5.18 -19.33 -16.38
C GLY A 115 -5.03 -20.63 -15.59
N SER A 116 -4.46 -21.67 -16.20
CA SER A 116 -4.26 -22.99 -15.57
C SER A 116 -2.82 -23.27 -15.14
N ARG A 117 -1.86 -22.44 -15.58
CA ARG A 117 -0.43 -22.68 -15.35
C ARG A 117 0.04 -22.00 -14.08
N HIS A 118 0.95 -22.65 -13.34
CA HIS A 118 1.66 -21.97 -12.27
C HIS A 118 2.78 -21.11 -12.85
N ALA A 119 2.99 -19.93 -12.27
CA ALA A 119 4.15 -19.13 -12.56
C ALA A 119 5.43 -19.94 -12.29
N GLY A 120 6.37 -19.90 -13.24
CA GLY A 120 7.62 -20.67 -13.15
C GLY A 120 8.47 -20.31 -11.93
N ASN A 121 8.53 -19.02 -11.56
CA ASN A 121 9.12 -18.56 -10.30
C ASN A 121 8.23 -17.51 -9.64
N LYS A 122 7.69 -17.88 -8.48
CA LYS A 122 6.78 -17.06 -7.66
C LYS A 122 7.49 -16.19 -6.63
N SER A 123 8.80 -16.38 -6.46
CA SER A 123 9.59 -15.70 -5.44
C SER A 123 9.64 -14.18 -5.64
N PRO A 124 9.85 -13.65 -6.87
CA PRO A 124 9.84 -12.20 -7.10
C PRO A 124 8.48 -11.56 -6.76
N ALA A 125 7.38 -12.17 -7.22
CA ALA A 125 6.02 -11.74 -6.88
C ALA A 125 5.79 -11.70 -5.36
N THR A 126 6.23 -12.73 -4.65
CA THR A 126 6.12 -12.82 -3.19
C THR A 126 6.96 -11.74 -2.49
N GLY A 127 8.19 -11.50 -2.97
CA GLY A 127 9.06 -10.46 -2.43
C GLY A 127 8.54 -9.04 -2.66
N ALA A 128 7.89 -8.78 -3.81
CA ALA A 128 7.28 -7.48 -4.10
C ALA A 128 6.11 -7.19 -3.15
N ILE A 129 5.21 -8.17 -2.97
CA ILE A 129 4.11 -8.08 -2.01
C ILE A 129 4.64 -7.82 -0.60
N LEU A 130 5.68 -8.55 -0.19
CA LEU A 130 6.28 -8.39 1.13
C LEU A 130 6.89 -7.00 1.30
N ALA A 131 7.58 -6.46 0.29
CA ALA A 131 8.11 -5.11 0.33
C ALA A 131 6.99 -4.08 0.60
N ASP A 132 5.87 -4.18 -0.11
CA ASP A 132 4.73 -3.26 0.02
C ASP A 132 4.07 -3.34 1.40
N LEU A 133 3.90 -4.55 1.93
CA LEU A 133 3.41 -4.74 3.29
C LEU A 133 4.34 -4.11 4.33
N LEU A 134 5.67 -4.27 4.18
CA LEU A 134 6.63 -3.64 5.07
C LEU A 134 6.59 -2.10 4.96
N ARG A 135 6.46 -1.56 3.74
CA ARG A 135 6.31 -0.12 3.49
C ARG A 135 5.10 0.46 4.21
N LEU A 136 3.91 -0.10 3.97
CA LEU A 136 2.67 0.33 4.62
C LEU A 136 2.70 0.18 6.14
N SER A 137 3.33 -0.89 6.64
CA SER A 137 3.35 -1.17 8.07
C SER A 137 4.26 -0.21 8.84
N LEU A 138 5.42 0.14 8.27
CA LEU A 138 6.53 0.69 9.05
C LEU A 138 7.12 2.00 8.52
N LEU A 139 6.80 2.44 7.30
CA LEU A 139 7.34 3.69 6.74
C LEU A 139 6.39 4.88 6.83
N ILE A 140 5.10 4.66 7.08
CA ILE A 140 4.13 5.74 7.27
C ILE A 140 4.57 6.60 8.46
N PRO A 141 4.67 7.93 8.27
CA PRO A 141 5.10 8.83 9.33
C PRO A 141 4.04 8.93 10.41
N GLU A 142 4.45 8.73 11.65
CA GLU A 142 3.60 8.85 12.84
C GLU A 142 4.19 9.91 13.77
N THR A 143 3.45 11.00 14.01
CA THR A 143 3.95 12.18 14.75
C THR A 143 3.42 12.25 16.17
N ALA A 144 2.54 11.33 16.57
CA ALA A 144 1.89 11.33 17.87
C ALA A 144 1.78 9.91 18.42
N ASN A 145 1.37 9.79 19.69
CA ASN A 145 1.09 8.50 20.33
C ASN A 145 -0.19 7.82 19.79
N LYS A 146 -0.81 8.39 18.74
CA LYS A 146 -1.98 7.84 18.06
C LYS A 146 -1.84 8.01 16.56
N THR A 147 -2.08 6.93 15.82
CA THR A 147 -2.08 6.98 14.36
C THR A 147 -3.35 7.65 13.83
N GLN A 148 -3.17 8.52 12.84
CA GLN A 148 -4.23 9.07 12.00
C GLN A 148 -4.35 8.36 10.65
N SER A 149 -3.58 7.28 10.46
CA SER A 149 -3.38 6.62 9.19
C SER A 149 -4.08 5.26 9.15
N SER A 150 -4.86 5.01 8.10
CA SER A 150 -5.24 3.67 7.67
C SER A 150 -4.26 3.18 6.60
N ARG A 151 -4.09 1.87 6.55
CA ARG A 151 -3.13 1.17 5.70
C ARG A 151 -3.89 0.15 4.86
N TYR A 152 -3.82 0.27 3.54
CA TYR A 152 -4.51 -0.62 2.61
C TYR A 152 -3.52 -1.17 1.59
N PHE A 153 -3.60 -2.46 1.34
CA PHE A 153 -2.86 -3.12 0.28
C PHE A 153 -3.85 -3.74 -0.69
N LEU A 154 -3.91 -3.20 -1.92
CA LEU A 154 -4.70 -3.75 -3.00
C LEU A 154 -3.82 -4.69 -3.81
N HIS A 155 -4.23 -5.94 -3.97
CA HIS A 155 -3.55 -6.86 -4.88
C HIS A 155 -4.56 -7.56 -5.78
N VAL A 156 -4.24 -7.58 -7.07
CA VAL A 156 -5.11 -8.11 -8.12
C VAL A 156 -4.36 -9.19 -8.90
N TYR A 157 -5.09 -10.21 -9.32
CA TYR A 157 -4.56 -11.31 -10.13
C TYR A 157 -5.46 -11.53 -11.35
N ASP A 158 -4.90 -11.82 -12.51
CA ASP A 158 -5.66 -12.21 -13.71
C ASP A 158 -6.05 -13.72 -13.75
N ALA A 159 -5.68 -14.45 -12.70
CA ALA A 159 -6.07 -15.83 -12.43
C ALA A 159 -6.01 -16.11 -10.92
N ASP A 160 -6.37 -17.32 -10.50
CA ASP A 160 -6.37 -17.73 -9.08
C ASP A 160 -5.00 -17.41 -8.42
N PRO A 161 -4.96 -16.74 -7.24
CA PRO A 161 -3.72 -16.36 -6.57
C PRO A 161 -2.74 -17.52 -6.33
N LYS A 162 -3.21 -18.77 -6.25
CA LYS A 162 -2.34 -19.95 -6.13
C LYS A 162 -1.36 -20.11 -7.30
N PHE A 163 -1.64 -19.49 -8.44
CA PHE A 163 -0.73 -19.51 -9.60
C PHE A 163 0.42 -18.52 -9.46
N TYR A 164 0.29 -17.53 -8.59
CA TYR A 164 1.24 -16.43 -8.40
C TYR A 164 1.99 -16.49 -7.06
N LEU A 165 1.34 -17.02 -6.02
CA LEU A 165 1.87 -17.01 -4.65
C LEU A 165 2.49 -18.34 -4.24
N THR A 166 3.52 -18.25 -3.41
CA THR A 166 4.18 -19.41 -2.79
C THR A 166 3.59 -19.65 -1.41
N PHE A 167 2.66 -20.60 -1.28
CA PHE A 167 2.08 -20.94 0.04
C PHE A 167 2.96 -21.88 0.86
N ARG A 168 3.74 -22.74 0.21
CA ARG A 168 4.64 -23.67 0.90
C ARG A 168 5.83 -22.90 1.48
N GLY A 169 6.05 -23.03 2.79
CA GLY A 169 7.11 -22.31 3.50
C GLY A 169 6.82 -20.84 3.80
N ARG A 170 5.68 -20.31 3.34
CA ARG A 170 5.21 -18.93 3.62
C ARG A 170 3.70 -18.94 3.88
N PRO A 171 3.28 -19.44 5.05
CA PRO A 171 1.84 -19.54 5.38
C PRO A 171 1.14 -18.19 5.35
N TRP A 172 1.85 -17.10 5.64
CA TRP A 172 1.32 -15.74 5.57
C TRP A 172 0.78 -15.35 4.18
N CYS A 173 1.34 -15.91 3.10
CA CYS A 173 0.82 -15.70 1.75
C CYS A 173 -0.61 -16.23 1.59
N LYS A 174 -0.96 -17.33 2.30
CA LYS A 174 -2.32 -17.86 2.32
C LYS A 174 -3.24 -16.96 3.14
N SER A 175 -2.74 -16.44 4.27
CA SER A 175 -3.48 -15.47 5.09
C SER A 175 -3.92 -14.26 4.25
N LEU A 176 -3.06 -13.73 3.37
CA LEU A 176 -3.41 -12.59 2.49
C LEU A 176 -4.59 -12.85 1.54
N VAL A 177 -4.82 -14.09 1.14
CA VAL A 177 -5.90 -14.47 0.22
C VAL A 177 -6.96 -15.32 0.91
N THR A 178 -7.17 -15.04 2.21
CA THR A 178 -8.26 -15.61 3.00
C THR A 178 -9.13 -14.48 3.52
N VAL A 179 -10.43 -14.54 3.25
CA VAL A 179 -11.41 -13.49 3.60
C VAL A 179 -11.54 -13.35 5.12
N GLY A 180 -11.76 -12.11 5.58
CA GLY A 180 -12.01 -11.79 6.99
C GLY A 180 -10.74 -11.46 7.76
N GLU A 181 -10.81 -11.55 9.09
CA GLU A 181 -9.69 -11.27 9.98
C GLU A 181 -8.63 -12.37 9.89
N GLN A 182 -7.37 -11.96 9.70
CA GLN A 182 -6.23 -12.84 9.55
C GLN A 182 -5.03 -12.31 10.33
N GLU A 183 -4.11 -13.21 10.67
CA GLU A 183 -2.80 -12.87 11.21
C GLU A 183 -1.73 -13.21 10.18
N ILE A 184 -0.83 -12.24 9.96
CA ILE A 184 0.35 -12.36 9.12
C ILE A 184 1.55 -12.21 10.02
N HIS A 185 2.38 -13.24 10.10
CA HIS A 185 3.66 -13.19 10.80
C HIS A 185 4.77 -13.41 9.79
N VAL A 186 5.67 -12.42 9.73
CA VAL A 186 6.86 -12.44 8.89
C VAL A 186 8.06 -12.36 9.81
N SER A 187 8.90 -13.39 9.74
CA SER A 187 10.10 -13.55 10.56
C SER A 187 11.19 -14.27 9.77
N ASN A 188 12.41 -14.30 10.31
CA ASN A 188 13.58 -14.97 9.71
C ASN A 188 13.84 -14.53 8.26
N LEU A 189 13.70 -13.23 7.98
CA LEU A 189 13.81 -12.65 6.64
C LEU A 189 15.21 -12.82 6.03
N GLU A 190 16.23 -12.98 6.87
CA GLU A 190 17.59 -13.33 6.46
C GLU A 190 17.69 -14.73 5.80
N THR A 191 16.68 -15.59 5.96
CA THR A 191 16.65 -16.93 5.34
C THR A 191 15.93 -16.94 3.98
N GLU A 192 15.34 -15.82 3.57
CA GLU A 192 14.63 -15.73 2.30
C GLU A 192 15.57 -15.92 1.09
N PRO A 193 15.10 -16.53 -0.02
CA PRO A 193 15.91 -16.72 -1.22
C PRO A 193 16.36 -15.39 -1.83
N ALA A 194 17.48 -15.42 -2.58
CA ALA A 194 18.04 -14.24 -3.25
C ALA A 194 17.02 -13.47 -4.10
N ALA A 195 16.08 -14.16 -4.76
CA ALA A 195 15.02 -13.53 -5.55
C ALA A 195 14.05 -12.67 -4.72
N VAL A 196 13.80 -13.03 -3.46
CA VAL A 196 13.00 -12.24 -2.51
C VAL A 196 13.86 -11.12 -1.92
N LYS A 197 15.08 -11.45 -1.46
CA LYS A 197 16.03 -10.48 -0.90
C LYS A 197 16.39 -9.36 -1.86
N ARG A 198 16.37 -9.62 -3.18
CA ARG A 198 16.54 -8.59 -4.21
C ARG A 198 15.47 -7.50 -4.17
N LEU A 199 14.33 -7.73 -3.49
CA LEU A 199 13.23 -6.76 -3.39
C LEU A 199 13.14 -6.14 -1.99
N ILE A 200 13.33 -6.95 -0.95
CA ILE A 200 13.20 -6.49 0.44
C ILE A 200 14.53 -6.07 1.10
N GLY A 201 15.66 -6.39 0.47
CA GLY A 201 16.99 -6.27 1.08
C GLY A 201 17.31 -7.40 2.06
N ASP A 202 18.39 -7.23 2.82
CA ASP A 202 18.76 -8.15 3.90
C ASP A 202 18.31 -7.57 5.25
N LEU A 203 17.25 -8.16 5.83
CA LEU A 203 16.56 -7.66 7.01
C LEU A 203 16.74 -8.58 8.23
N PRO A 204 17.99 -8.83 8.70
CA PRO A 204 18.23 -9.79 9.77
C PRO A 204 17.58 -9.36 11.09
N GLY A 205 16.92 -10.31 11.74
CA GLY A 205 16.34 -10.11 13.07
C GLY A 205 15.11 -9.20 13.11
N LEU A 206 14.60 -8.77 11.96
CA LEU A 206 13.33 -8.07 11.86
C LEU A 206 12.18 -9.09 11.98
N ASP A 207 11.31 -8.87 12.95
CA ASP A 207 10.09 -9.65 13.19
C ASP A 207 8.88 -8.72 13.08
N VAL A 208 7.92 -9.05 12.23
CA VAL A 208 6.72 -8.23 11.99
C VAL A 208 5.48 -9.11 12.06
N LYS A 209 4.54 -8.72 12.90
CA LYS A 209 3.21 -9.31 13.00
C LYS A 209 2.15 -8.29 12.65
N LEU A 210 1.21 -8.69 11.80
CA LEU A 210 0.11 -7.86 11.35
C LEU A 210 -1.19 -8.58 11.67
N LYS A 211 -2.14 -7.84 12.26
CA LYS A 211 -3.56 -8.23 12.16
C LYS A 211 -4.17 -7.48 11.00
N VAL A 212 -4.81 -8.21 10.11
CA VAL A 212 -5.36 -7.67 8.88
C VAL A 212 -6.80 -8.14 8.68
N THR A 213 -7.57 -7.35 7.96
CA THR A 213 -8.90 -7.72 7.46
C THR A 213 -8.87 -7.74 5.94
N ASN A 214 -9.17 -8.89 5.34
CA ASN A 214 -9.14 -9.06 3.89
C ASN A 214 -10.54 -9.10 3.29
N PHE A 215 -10.72 -8.32 2.23
CA PHE A 215 -11.91 -8.29 1.39
C PHE A 215 -11.59 -8.91 0.03
N HIS A 216 -12.57 -9.60 -0.55
CA HIS A 216 -12.42 -10.27 -1.84
C HIS A 216 -13.57 -9.90 -2.77
N ALA A 217 -13.21 -9.55 -4.00
CA ALA A 217 -14.14 -9.37 -5.10
C ALA A 217 -13.55 -10.13 -6.31
N GLY A 218 -14.19 -11.23 -6.69
CA GLY A 218 -13.67 -12.13 -7.71
C GLY A 218 -14.78 -12.71 -8.60
N PRO A 219 -14.40 -13.38 -9.68
CA PRO A 219 -15.36 -13.91 -10.66
C PRO A 219 -16.19 -15.05 -10.06
N LEU A 220 -17.47 -15.08 -10.39
CA LEU A 220 -18.33 -16.25 -10.15
C LEU A 220 -18.02 -17.39 -11.13
N HIS A 221 -17.61 -17.03 -12.36
CA HIS A 221 -17.31 -17.95 -13.45
C HIS A 221 -16.12 -17.41 -14.25
N VAL A 222 -15.32 -18.29 -14.84
CA VAL A 222 -14.07 -17.92 -15.56
C VAL A 222 -14.13 -18.19 -17.07
N GLN A 223 -15.35 -18.31 -17.63
CA GLN A 223 -15.55 -18.66 -19.04
C GLN A 223 -15.14 -17.54 -20.00
N HIS A 224 -15.33 -16.27 -19.62
CA HIS A 224 -14.97 -15.11 -20.42
C HIS A 224 -13.78 -14.40 -19.79
N ARG A 225 -12.61 -14.52 -20.41
CA ARG A 225 -11.36 -13.90 -19.96
C ARG A 225 -11.13 -12.55 -20.66
N PRO A 226 -10.37 -11.62 -20.05
CA PRO A 226 -9.72 -11.73 -18.74
C PRO A 226 -10.73 -11.59 -17.57
N VAL A 227 -10.45 -12.30 -16.48
CA VAL A 227 -11.15 -12.15 -15.19
C VAL A 227 -10.15 -11.68 -14.13
N TYR A 228 -10.61 -10.88 -13.17
CA TYR A 228 -9.74 -10.36 -12.12
C TYR A 228 -10.17 -10.86 -10.74
N TRP A 229 -9.21 -11.35 -9.97
CA TRP A 229 -9.35 -11.70 -8.56
C TRP A 229 -8.80 -10.54 -7.74
N CYS A 230 -9.69 -9.70 -7.22
CA CYS A 230 -9.32 -8.50 -6.49
C CYS A 230 -9.34 -8.77 -4.98
N TRP A 231 -8.28 -8.37 -4.30
CA TRP A 231 -8.12 -8.50 -2.86
C TRP A 231 -7.71 -7.17 -2.25
N LEU A 232 -8.42 -6.74 -1.22
CA LEU A 232 -8.06 -5.57 -0.43
C LEU A 232 -7.74 -6.02 0.98
N THR A 233 -6.49 -5.82 1.40
CA THR A 233 -6.01 -6.08 2.75
C THR A 233 -5.98 -4.76 3.52
N ARG A 234 -6.75 -4.64 4.60
CA ARG A 234 -6.63 -3.53 5.55
C ARG A 234 -5.74 -3.97 6.72
N ILE A 235 -4.70 -3.21 7.03
CA ILE A 235 -3.83 -3.50 8.18
C ILE A 235 -4.40 -2.80 9.42
N ASP A 236 -4.91 -3.61 10.35
CA ASP A 236 -5.59 -3.15 11.56
C ASP A 236 -4.63 -2.96 12.74
N LYS A 237 -3.62 -3.83 12.85
CA LYS A 237 -2.58 -3.78 13.88
C LYS A 237 -1.22 -4.09 13.28
N VAL A 238 -0.19 -3.38 13.74
CA VAL A 238 1.22 -3.65 13.44
C VAL A 238 1.96 -3.90 14.74
N GLU A 239 2.73 -4.97 14.82
CA GLU A 239 3.73 -5.22 15.86
C GLU A 239 5.05 -5.49 15.16
N ALA A 240 6.11 -4.76 15.53
CA ALA A 240 7.43 -4.95 14.93
C ALA A 240 8.50 -4.95 16.02
N LYS A 241 9.51 -5.80 15.81
CA LYS A 241 10.68 -5.94 16.67
C LYS A 241 11.95 -6.02 15.85
N LEU A 242 12.98 -5.31 16.31
CA LEU A 242 14.33 -5.32 15.76
C LEU A 242 15.32 -5.16 16.91
N GLY A 243 15.94 -6.27 17.34
CA GLY A 243 16.81 -6.26 18.53
C GLY A 243 16.08 -5.77 19.78
N GLU A 244 16.54 -4.66 20.36
CA GLU A 244 15.92 -3.99 21.52
C GLU A 244 14.78 -3.04 21.13
N HIS A 245 14.68 -2.69 19.85
CA HIS A 245 13.63 -1.80 19.35
C HIS A 245 12.33 -2.56 19.16
N ASN A 246 11.24 -2.00 19.69
CA ASN A 246 9.90 -2.51 19.48
C ASN A 246 8.96 -1.35 19.19
N ALA A 247 7.96 -1.61 18.34
CA ALA A 247 6.88 -0.70 18.04
C ALA A 247 5.58 -1.48 17.84
N THR A 248 4.48 -0.90 18.30
CA THR A 248 3.13 -1.43 18.11
C THR A 248 2.22 -0.28 17.74
N ILE A 249 1.45 -0.47 16.68
CA ILE A 249 0.36 0.41 16.26
C ILE A 249 -0.91 -0.41 16.41
N ASP A 250 -1.67 -0.13 17.45
CA ASP A 250 -2.83 -0.93 17.82
C ASP A 250 -4.12 -0.51 17.09
N ALA A 251 -5.12 -1.38 17.07
CA ALA A 251 -6.39 -1.17 16.37
C ALA A 251 -7.18 0.04 16.93
N ASP A 252 -6.96 0.39 18.20
CA ASP A 252 -7.53 1.58 18.86
C ASP A 252 -6.80 2.90 18.50
N ARG A 253 -5.77 2.79 17.66
CA ARG A 253 -4.83 3.82 17.17
C ARG A 253 -3.60 4.02 18.04
N LYS A 254 -3.54 3.46 19.23
CA LYS A 254 -2.46 3.75 20.17
C LYS A 254 -1.14 3.24 19.61
N ILE A 255 -0.12 4.10 19.68
CA ILE A 255 1.25 3.73 19.37
C ILE A 255 2.00 3.53 20.68
N THR A 256 2.61 2.35 20.83
CA THR A 256 3.51 2.03 21.94
C THR A 256 4.83 1.54 21.38
N GLN A 257 5.94 2.07 21.86
CA GLN A 257 7.27 1.75 21.34
C GLN A 257 8.32 1.90 22.43
N SER A 258 9.47 1.26 22.23
CA SER A 258 10.70 1.69 22.91
C SER A 258 11.10 3.10 22.45
N ALA A 259 12.02 3.77 23.15
CA ALA A 259 12.30 5.21 23.02
C ALA A 259 12.10 5.81 21.61
N ASN A 260 12.78 5.26 20.59
CA ASN A 260 12.63 5.64 19.18
C ASN A 260 12.31 4.44 18.28
N GLY A 261 11.63 3.42 18.81
CA GLY A 261 11.50 2.10 18.18
C GLY A 261 11.00 2.15 16.73
N LEU A 262 9.93 2.89 16.45
CA LEU A 262 9.37 2.99 15.09
C LEU A 262 10.33 3.71 14.12
N ALA A 263 10.99 4.78 14.57
CA ALA A 263 11.92 5.54 13.75
C ALA A 263 13.15 4.70 13.37
N GLU A 264 13.73 3.97 14.33
CA GLU A 264 14.88 3.09 14.11
C GLU A 264 14.53 1.92 13.17
N ILE A 265 13.37 1.30 13.38
CA ILE A 265 12.89 0.21 12.51
C ILE A 265 12.63 0.74 11.08
N ALA A 266 12.00 1.91 10.95
CA ALA A 266 11.75 2.54 9.66
C ALA A 266 13.06 2.86 8.92
N ALA A 267 14.07 3.40 9.61
CA ALA A 267 15.38 3.69 9.04
C ALA A 267 16.10 2.42 8.57
N PHE A 268 16.06 1.37 9.40
CA PHE A 268 16.63 0.07 9.06
C PHE A 268 16.05 -0.49 7.76
N ILE A 269 14.72 -0.47 7.62
CA ILE A 269 13.99 -0.95 6.44
C ILE A 269 14.23 -0.06 5.23
N ALA A 270 14.08 1.25 5.37
CA ALA A 270 14.22 2.21 4.28
C ALA A 270 15.59 2.15 3.62
N ALA A 271 16.66 1.87 4.39
CA ALA A 271 18.01 1.70 3.87
C ALA A 271 18.21 0.43 3.03
N ARG A 272 17.31 -0.56 3.14
CA ARG A 272 17.51 -1.93 2.61
C ARG A 272 16.51 -2.32 1.53
N LEU A 273 15.28 -1.81 1.57
CA LEU A 273 14.30 -2.07 0.52
C LEU A 273 14.89 -1.72 -0.85
N ALA A 274 14.77 -2.63 -1.80
CA ALA A 274 15.52 -2.56 -3.05
C ALA A 274 14.86 -1.68 -4.13
N ILE A 275 14.06 -0.70 -3.72
CA ILE A 275 13.59 0.34 -4.62
C ILE A 275 14.82 1.22 -4.95
N LEU A 276 15.37 1.00 -6.15
CA LEU A 276 16.45 1.81 -6.70
C LEU A 276 15.88 3.19 -7.08
N PRO A 277 16.40 4.30 -6.51
CA PRO A 277 16.12 5.64 -7.01
C PRO A 277 16.98 5.87 -8.27
N GLU A 278 16.61 5.28 -9.39
CA GLU A 278 17.34 5.47 -10.65
C GLU A 278 16.40 5.82 -11.82
N SER A 279 15.54 6.81 -11.59
CA SER A 279 15.28 7.83 -12.62
C SER A 279 15.43 9.21 -11.97
N PRO A 280 16.05 10.20 -12.64
CA PRO A 280 16.01 11.60 -12.22
C PRO A 280 14.60 12.13 -11.92
N ASP A 281 13.54 11.45 -12.38
CA ASP A 281 12.12 11.75 -12.10
C ASP A 281 11.63 11.30 -10.70
N THR A 282 12.47 10.64 -9.92
CA THR A 282 12.11 10.08 -8.59
C THR A 282 12.51 10.96 -7.41
N GLN A 283 13.29 12.03 -7.66
CA GLN A 283 13.50 13.07 -6.67
C GLN A 283 12.23 13.96 -6.61
N PRO A 284 11.79 14.43 -5.44
CA PRO A 284 10.83 15.52 -5.39
C PRO A 284 11.36 16.71 -6.20
N PRO A 285 10.48 17.58 -6.73
CA PRO A 285 10.93 18.79 -7.40
C PRO A 285 11.87 19.54 -6.45
N ARG A 286 12.95 20.08 -6.99
CA ARG A 286 13.94 20.81 -6.20
C ARG A 286 13.29 22.04 -5.54
N PRO A 287 13.83 22.59 -4.44
CA PRO A 287 13.21 23.73 -3.76
C PRO A 287 12.91 24.93 -4.68
N ASP A 288 13.77 25.18 -5.67
CA ASP A 288 13.59 26.15 -6.75
C ASP A 288 12.36 25.85 -7.62
N GLU A 289 12.12 24.58 -7.95
CA GLU A 289 10.95 24.14 -8.73
C GLU A 289 9.64 24.19 -7.89
N GLN A 290 9.74 24.11 -6.56
CA GLN A 290 8.60 24.25 -5.66
C GLN A 290 8.18 25.71 -5.44
N GLU A 291 9.14 26.63 -5.39
CA GLU A 291 8.87 28.08 -5.31
C GLU A 291 8.21 28.60 -6.59
N GLU A 292 8.62 28.10 -7.76
CA GLU A 292 7.98 28.43 -9.04
C GLU A 292 6.54 27.91 -9.13
N ALA A 293 6.28 26.66 -8.72
CA ALA A 293 4.93 26.10 -8.72
C ALA A 293 3.99 26.81 -7.74
N GLN A 294 4.48 27.21 -6.56
CA GLN A 294 3.70 27.99 -5.58
C GLN A 294 3.44 29.42 -6.06
N ALA A 295 4.38 30.01 -6.81
CA ALA A 295 4.19 31.32 -7.42
C ALA A 295 3.16 31.28 -8.56
N GLU A 296 3.13 30.21 -9.36
CA GLU A 296 2.11 30.00 -10.40
C GLU A 296 0.71 29.73 -9.82
N GLU A 297 0.59 28.92 -8.77
CA GLU A 297 -0.67 28.70 -8.05
C GLU A 297 -1.20 30.01 -7.42
N ALA A 298 -0.32 30.78 -6.78
CA ALA A 298 -0.70 32.07 -6.20
C ALA A 298 -1.08 33.11 -7.27
N ALA A 299 -0.49 33.05 -8.47
CA ALA A 299 -0.86 33.93 -9.58
C ALA A 299 -2.24 33.54 -10.17
N ALA A 300 -2.56 32.25 -10.23
CA ALA A 300 -3.87 31.76 -10.69
C ALA A 300 -5.02 32.11 -9.72
N GLU A 301 -4.77 32.14 -8.41
CA GLU A 301 -5.76 32.57 -7.41
C GLU A 301 -6.03 34.10 -7.42
N ILE A 302 -5.19 34.90 -8.08
CA ILE A 302 -5.36 36.35 -8.22
C ILE A 302 -6.19 36.71 -9.47
N GLU A 303 -6.37 35.77 -10.41
CA GLU A 303 -7.15 35.96 -11.64
C GLU A 303 -8.60 35.42 -11.58
N GLU A 304 -9.02 34.78 -10.47
CA GLU A 304 -10.43 34.45 -10.13
C GLU A 304 -11.10 35.51 -9.25
#